data_AF-A0AAC9WG96-F1
#
_entry.id   AF-A0AAC9WG96-F1
#
_cell.length_a   1.000
_cell.length_b   1.000
_cell.length_c   1.000
_cell.angle_alpha   90.00
_cell.angle_beta   90.00
_cell.angle_gamma   90.00
#
_symmetry.space_group_name_H-M   'P 1'
#
loop_
_entity.id
_entity.type
_entity.pdbx_description
1 polymer ?
#
loop_
_entity_poly.entity_id
_entity_poly.type
_entity_poly.pdbx_seq_one_letter_code
_entity_poly.pdbx_strand_id
1 'polypeptide(L)'
;MHIGICQHCGKEKEYKYKSWVKKYCSHKCANNASKDIRKKDRVKLACKYCNKEFYLLESVIKSREKQAGPIKYCSQKCMGLDKRDREKVKCKNCGEEFETTRNEFCSVECVNEFRKTSGMMKRDGYWLENGYKVIYLDGNKSIKEHIKVMQDHIGRELNKDEVVHHINGNKLDNRIENLRLMKRGEHSRLHRKKELSEGKQLFK
;
A
#
# COMPACT_ATOMS: atom_id res chain seq x y z
N MET A 1 47.84 -47.03 30.32
CA MET A 1 47.09 -46.10 29.43
C MET A 1 45.83 -46.81 28.96
N HIS A 2 44.71 -46.10 28.83
CA HIS A 2 43.43 -46.66 28.42
C HIS A 2 42.94 -45.98 27.15
N ILE A 3 42.44 -46.75 26.18
CA ILE A 3 41.93 -46.23 24.91
C ILE A 3 40.40 -46.16 24.98
N GLY A 4 39.85 -45.00 24.66
CA GLY A 4 38.41 -44.80 24.48
C GLY A 4 38.07 -44.51 23.02
N ILE A 5 37.14 -45.29 22.46
CA ILE A 5 36.63 -45.10 21.09
C ILE A 5 35.38 -44.22 21.16
N CYS A 6 35.36 -43.14 20.37
CA CYS A 6 34.19 -42.29 20.27
C CYS A 6 33.05 -42.99 19.51
N GLN A 7 31.89 -43.14 20.16
CA GLN A 7 30.72 -43.80 19.55
C GLN A 7 30.05 -43.03 18.39
N HIS A 8 30.51 -41.80 18.07
CA HIS A 8 29.94 -41.00 16.99
C HIS A 8 30.86 -40.90 15.76
N CYS A 9 32.17 -40.71 15.96
CA CYS A 9 33.13 -40.54 14.86
C CYS A 9 34.19 -41.65 14.77
N GLY A 10 34.13 -42.66 15.64
CA GLY A 10 35.06 -43.79 15.66
C GLY A 10 36.48 -43.46 16.13
N LYS A 11 36.82 -42.20 16.40
CA LYS A 11 38.18 -41.80 16.79
C LYS A 11 38.57 -42.36 18.16
N GLU A 12 39.79 -42.87 18.22
CA GLU A 12 40.43 -43.33 19.44
C GLU A 12 41.06 -42.15 20.20
N LYS A 13 40.99 -42.21 21.53
CA LYS A 13 41.65 -41.23 22.39
C LYS A 13 42.23 -41.93 23.61
N GLU A 14 43.47 -41.58 23.95
CA GLU A 14 44.17 -42.12 25.10
C GLU A 14 43.84 -41.35 26.38
N TYR A 15 43.71 -42.10 27.48
CA TYR A 15 43.41 -41.58 28.81
C TYR A 15 44.38 -42.17 29.83
N LYS A 16 44.79 -41.31 30.77
CA LYS A 16 45.68 -41.70 31.88
C LYS A 16 45.00 -42.65 32.86
N TYR A 17 43.70 -42.47 33.10
CA TYR A 17 42.91 -43.25 34.05
C TYR A 17 41.65 -43.82 33.40
N LYS A 18 41.25 -45.04 33.81
CA LYS A 18 40.05 -45.73 33.27
C LYS A 18 38.76 -44.92 33.51
N SER A 19 38.64 -44.21 34.62
CA SER A 19 37.48 -43.37 34.96
C SER A 19 37.29 -42.16 34.04
N TRP A 20 38.31 -41.78 33.27
CA TRP A 20 38.26 -40.62 32.38
C TRP A 20 37.83 -40.96 30.95
N VAL A 21 37.69 -42.25 30.64
CA VAL A 21 37.26 -42.72 29.31
C VAL A 21 35.84 -42.24 29.05
N LYS A 22 35.69 -41.28 28.13
CA LYS A 22 34.39 -40.70 27.76
C LYS A 22 33.76 -41.43 26.59
N LYS A 23 32.43 -41.50 26.57
CA LYS A 23 31.61 -42.06 25.47
C LYS A 23 31.84 -41.34 24.12
N TYR A 24 32.17 -40.05 24.16
CA TYR A 24 32.44 -39.23 22.98
C TYR A 24 33.76 -38.47 23.13
N CYS A 25 34.51 -38.32 22.02
CA CYS A 25 35.81 -37.65 22.03
C CYS A 25 35.73 -36.12 22.22
N SER A 26 34.57 -35.51 21.94
CA SER A 26 34.35 -34.07 22.05
C SER A 26 32.89 -33.72 22.34
N HIS A 27 32.65 -32.51 22.85
CA HIS A 27 31.29 -31.98 23.02
C HIS A 27 30.54 -31.88 21.68
N LYS A 28 31.25 -31.59 20.58
CA LYS A 28 30.69 -31.59 19.22
C LYS A 28 30.17 -32.97 18.80
N CYS A 29 30.94 -34.03 19.05
CA CYS A 29 30.51 -35.41 18.78
C CYS A 29 29.32 -35.83 19.66
N ALA A 30 29.31 -35.45 20.93
CA ALA A 30 28.18 -35.70 21.81
C ALA A 30 26.89 -34.99 21.34
N ASN A 31 27.01 -33.73 20.90
CA ASN A 31 25.89 -32.95 20.38
C ASN A 31 25.37 -33.48 19.05
N ASN A 32 26.26 -33.87 18.13
CA ASN A 32 25.84 -34.44 16.84
C ASN A 32 25.16 -35.80 17.00
N ALA A 33 25.71 -36.70 17.83
CA ALA A 33 25.04 -37.95 18.18
C ALA A 33 23.65 -37.71 18.81
N SER A 34 23.50 -36.63 19.57
CA SER A 34 22.21 -36.23 20.15
C SER A 34 21.27 -35.58 19.13
N LYS A 35 21.77 -34.93 18.08
CA LYS A 35 20.95 -34.31 17.01
C LYS A 35 20.25 -35.36 16.16
N ASP A 36 20.93 -36.46 15.85
CA ASP A 36 20.38 -37.55 15.04
C ASP A 36 19.24 -38.27 15.78
N ILE A 37 19.35 -38.43 17.11
CA ILE A 37 18.29 -38.98 17.97
C ILE A 37 17.14 -37.97 18.20
N ARG A 38 17.42 -36.66 18.14
CA ARG A 38 16.44 -35.58 18.40
C ARG A 38 15.80 -35.02 17.12
N LYS A 39 15.62 -35.80 16.06
CA LYS A 39 14.63 -35.44 15.03
C LYS A 39 13.24 -35.56 15.66
N LYS A 40 12.83 -34.52 16.37
CA LYS A 40 11.53 -34.48 17.02
C LYS A 40 10.44 -34.50 15.95
N ASP A 41 9.53 -35.45 16.06
CA ASP A 41 8.40 -35.58 15.14
C ASP A 41 7.59 -34.29 15.13
N ARG A 42 7.39 -33.77 13.91
CA ARG A 42 6.58 -32.58 13.66
C ARG A 42 5.22 -33.04 13.18
N VAL A 43 4.19 -32.63 13.91
CA VAL A 43 2.80 -32.91 13.58
C VAL A 43 2.33 -31.87 12.57
N LYS A 44 1.64 -32.35 11.53
CA LYS A 44 1.02 -31.55 10.48
C LYS A 44 -0.34 -31.05 10.95
N LEU A 45 -0.59 -29.74 10.83
CA LEU A 45 -1.83 -29.06 11.20
C LEU A 45 -2.34 -28.22 10.02
N ALA A 46 -3.65 -28.00 9.96
CA ALA A 46 -4.30 -27.15 8.95
C ALA A 46 -4.81 -25.86 9.59
N CYS A 47 -4.55 -24.72 8.93
CA CYS A 47 -5.05 -23.43 9.38
C CYS A 47 -6.53 -23.26 9.03
N LYS A 48 -7.40 -23.03 10.02
CA LYS A 48 -8.84 -22.78 9.82
C LYS A 48 -9.14 -21.62 8.85
N TYR A 49 -8.29 -20.59 8.82
CA TYR A 49 -8.53 -19.38 8.01
C TYR A 49 -8.07 -19.51 6.56
N CYS A 50 -6.84 -19.98 6.32
CA CYS A 50 -6.25 -20.02 4.97
C CYS A 50 -6.06 -21.43 4.41
N ASN A 51 -6.47 -22.45 5.16
CA ASN A 51 -6.32 -23.89 4.83
C ASN A 51 -4.88 -24.35 4.56
N LYS A 52 -3.88 -23.49 4.77
CA LYS A 52 -2.46 -23.85 4.62
C LYS A 52 -2.04 -24.81 5.71
N GLU A 53 -1.26 -25.79 5.27
CA GLU A 53 -0.64 -26.79 6.14
C GLU A 53 0.59 -26.20 6.83
N PHE A 54 0.76 -26.49 8.11
CA PHE A 54 1.92 -26.05 8.89
C PHE A 54 2.32 -27.13 9.90
N TYR A 55 3.58 -27.09 10.33
CA TYR A 55 4.20 -28.16 11.11
C TYR A 55 4.66 -27.65 12.47
N LEU A 56 4.23 -28.29 13.55
CA LEU A 56 4.64 -27.97 14.91
C LEU A 56 5.13 -29.21 15.64
N LEU A 57 6.00 -28.99 16.63
CA LEU A 57 6.42 -30.07 17.52
C LEU A 57 5.27 -30.50 18.41
N GLU A 58 5.11 -31.80 18.64
CA GLU A 58 4.05 -32.33 19.48
C GLU A 58 4.08 -31.75 20.91
N SER A 59 5.29 -31.59 21.48
CA SER A 59 5.47 -30.91 22.78
C SER A 59 4.94 -29.47 22.81
N VAL A 60 5.05 -28.73 21.70
CA VAL A 60 4.54 -27.35 21.58
C VAL A 60 3.02 -27.35 21.47
N ILE A 61 2.44 -28.32 20.77
CA ILE A 61 0.99 -28.51 20.66
C ILE A 61 0.41 -28.77 22.06
N LYS A 62 0.89 -29.81 22.75
CA LYS A 62 0.42 -30.17 24.10
C LYS A 62 0.55 -29.02 25.11
N SER A 63 1.67 -28.29 25.08
CA SER A 63 1.89 -27.14 25.97
C SER A 63 0.91 -26.00 25.71
N ARG A 64 0.61 -25.69 24.45
CA ARG A 64 -0.30 -24.60 24.09
C ARG A 64 -1.76 -24.98 24.32
N GLU A 65 -2.13 -26.22 24.03
CA GLU A 65 -3.46 -26.76 24.29
C GLU A 65 -3.84 -26.66 25.76
N LYS A 66 -2.89 -26.93 26.67
CA LYS A 66 -3.10 -26.77 28.11
C LYS A 66 -3.34 -25.31 28.54
N GLN A 67 -2.79 -24.34 27.83
CA GLN A 67 -2.83 -22.92 28.25
C GLN A 67 -3.95 -22.13 27.56
N ALA A 68 -4.17 -22.34 26.27
CA ALA A 68 -5.01 -21.50 25.42
C ALA A 68 -5.92 -22.30 24.47
N GLY A 69 -5.95 -23.63 24.61
CA GLY A 69 -6.74 -24.52 23.76
C GLY A 69 -6.10 -24.86 22.41
N PRO A 70 -6.86 -25.52 21.51
CA PRO A 70 -6.33 -26.08 20.27
C PRO A 70 -5.77 -25.02 19.32
N ILE A 71 -4.67 -25.36 18.64
CA ILE A 71 -4.01 -24.48 17.67
C ILE A 71 -4.77 -24.49 16.35
N LYS A 72 -5.57 -23.44 16.10
CA LYS A 72 -6.44 -23.34 14.91
C LYS A 72 -5.82 -22.61 13.71
N TYR A 73 -4.74 -21.83 13.90
CA TYR A 73 -4.22 -20.94 12.87
C TYR A 73 -2.71 -21.07 12.71
N CYS A 74 -2.22 -20.94 11.47
CA CYS A 74 -0.78 -20.99 11.18
C CYS A 74 -0.01 -19.72 11.63
N SER A 75 -0.70 -18.61 11.87
CA SER A 75 -0.08 -17.32 12.24
C SER A 75 -1.05 -16.40 13.00
N GLN A 76 -0.50 -15.42 13.73
CA GLN A 76 -1.28 -14.36 14.37
C GLN A 76 -2.09 -13.54 13.35
N LYS A 77 -1.57 -13.36 12.14
CA LYS A 77 -2.30 -12.72 11.04
C LYS A 77 -3.57 -13.49 10.67
N CYS A 78 -3.48 -14.82 10.52
CA CYS A 78 -4.65 -15.65 10.21
C CYS A 78 -5.66 -15.67 11.36
N MET A 79 -5.19 -15.72 12.61
CA MET A 79 -6.06 -15.59 13.77
C MET A 79 -6.79 -14.23 13.79
N GLY A 80 -6.07 -13.14 13.54
CA GLY A 80 -6.64 -11.79 13.51
C GLY A 80 -7.60 -11.59 12.34
N LEU A 81 -7.42 -12.27 11.21
CA LEU A 81 -8.35 -12.21 10.08
C LEU A 81 -9.63 -13.01 10.31
N ASP A 82 -9.55 -14.16 11.01
CA ASP A 82 -10.73 -14.97 11.38
C ASP A 82 -11.60 -14.27 12.43
N LYS A 83 -10.98 -13.46 13.30
CA LYS A 83 -11.67 -12.69 14.36
C LYS A 83 -12.30 -11.37 13.91
N ARG A 84 -12.16 -10.98 12.64
CA ARG A 84 -12.77 -9.73 12.15
C ARG A 84 -14.25 -9.95 11.89
N ASP A 85 -15.10 -9.18 12.55
CA ASP A 85 -16.51 -9.09 12.22
C ASP A 85 -16.65 -8.47 10.82
N ARG A 86 -17.40 -9.17 9.96
CA ARG A 86 -17.77 -8.69 8.63
C ARG A 86 -19.26 -8.42 8.65
N GLU A 87 -19.63 -7.20 8.29
CA GLU A 87 -21.01 -6.80 8.14
C GLU A 87 -21.45 -7.02 6.70
N LYS A 88 -22.71 -7.43 6.51
CA LYS A 88 -23.33 -7.51 5.19
C LYS A 88 -23.86 -6.13 4.83
N VAL A 89 -23.26 -5.54 3.80
CA VAL A 89 -23.59 -4.19 3.32
C VAL A 89 -23.98 -4.28 1.84
N LYS A 90 -24.91 -3.44 1.41
CA LYS A 90 -25.29 -3.31 -0.01
C LYS A 90 -24.33 -2.40 -0.74
N CYS A 91 -23.84 -2.84 -1.90
CA CYS A 91 -22.96 -2.04 -2.75
C CYS A 91 -23.69 -0.79 -3.26
N LYS A 92 -23.09 0.40 -3.09
CA LYS A 92 -23.67 1.66 -3.61
C LYS A 92 -23.77 1.74 -5.13
N ASN A 93 -23.03 0.89 -5.87
CA ASN A 93 -23.07 0.85 -7.34
C ASN A 93 -24.09 -0.17 -7.88
N CYS A 94 -23.86 -1.46 -7.60
CA CYS A 94 -24.66 -2.54 -8.17
C CYS A 94 -25.82 -3.00 -7.28
N GLY A 95 -25.87 -2.59 -6.01
CA GLY A 95 -26.89 -3.02 -5.06
C GLY A 95 -26.71 -4.40 -4.44
N GLU A 96 -25.75 -5.20 -4.94
CA GLU A 96 -25.44 -6.54 -4.42
C GLU A 96 -24.97 -6.50 -2.97
N GLU A 97 -25.39 -7.50 -2.19
CA GLU A 97 -24.96 -7.68 -0.80
C GLU A 97 -23.59 -8.34 -0.73
N PHE A 98 -22.67 -7.73 0.00
CA PHE A 98 -21.33 -8.26 0.18
C PHE A 98 -20.84 -8.09 1.62
N GLU A 99 -19.92 -8.95 2.02
CA GLU A 99 -19.32 -8.92 3.36
C GLU A 99 -18.10 -8.01 3.38
N THR A 100 -18.10 -7.06 4.31
CA THR A 100 -17.08 -6.04 4.39
C THR A 100 -16.77 -5.68 5.83
N THR A 101 -15.61 -5.07 6.02
CA THR A 101 -15.25 -4.49 7.32
C THR A 101 -15.48 -2.97 7.36
N ARG A 102 -15.63 -2.33 6.19
CA ARG A 102 -15.65 -0.85 6.05
C ARG A 102 -15.89 -0.34 4.62
N ASN A 103 -15.71 -1.19 3.60
CA ASN A 103 -15.93 -0.79 2.20
C ASN A 103 -17.42 -0.63 1.89
N GLU A 104 -17.75 0.32 1.04
CA GLU A 104 -19.13 0.62 0.59
C GLU A 104 -19.44 0.03 -0.80
N PHE A 105 -18.45 -0.57 -1.45
CA PHE A 105 -18.54 -1.17 -2.79
C PHE A 105 -18.02 -2.60 -2.79
N CYS A 106 -18.65 -3.48 -3.55
CA CYS A 106 -18.30 -4.90 -3.62
C CYS A 106 -17.00 -5.19 -4.39
N SER A 107 -16.61 -4.31 -5.34
CA SER A 107 -15.42 -4.47 -6.17
C SER A 107 -14.82 -3.13 -6.58
N VAL A 108 -13.56 -3.15 -7.04
CA VAL A 108 -12.88 -1.98 -7.63
C VAL A 108 -13.62 -1.50 -8.89
N GLU A 109 -14.22 -2.41 -9.65
CA GLU A 109 -15.03 -2.10 -10.83
C GLU A 109 -16.26 -1.28 -10.42
N CYS A 110 -16.98 -1.70 -9.38
CA CYS A 110 -18.12 -0.96 -8.85
C CYS A 110 -17.74 0.43 -8.35
N VAL A 111 -16.55 0.59 -7.74
CA VAL A 111 -16.04 1.93 -7.36
C VAL A 111 -15.85 2.80 -8.61
N ASN A 112 -15.24 2.25 -9.66
CA ASN A 112 -14.94 2.99 -10.88
C ASN A 112 -16.20 3.37 -11.66
N GLU A 113 -17.17 2.46 -11.77
CA GLU A 113 -18.46 2.73 -12.39
C GLU A 113 -19.26 3.77 -11.63
N PHE A 114 -19.32 3.64 -10.30
CA PHE A 114 -20.01 4.62 -9.47
C PHE A 114 -19.40 6.02 -9.61
N ARG A 115 -18.07 6.14 -9.73
CA ARG A 115 -17.39 7.42 -9.99
C ARG A 115 -17.76 8.03 -11.34
N LYS A 116 -18.02 7.22 -12.36
CA LYS A 116 -18.49 7.68 -13.68
C LYS A 116 -19.94 8.17 -13.63
N THR A 117 -20.81 7.50 -12.86
CA THR A 117 -22.25 7.83 -12.79
C THR A 117 -22.56 8.94 -11.79
N SER A 118 -21.89 9.00 -10.65
CA SER A 118 -22.07 10.02 -9.59
C SER A 118 -21.58 11.43 -9.96
N GLY A 119 -21.11 11.64 -11.20
CA GLY A 119 -20.75 12.97 -11.71
C GLY A 119 -19.44 13.54 -11.18
N MET A 120 -18.64 12.77 -10.43
CA MET A 120 -17.25 13.13 -10.13
C MET A 120 -16.36 13.10 -11.38
N MET A 121 -16.77 12.38 -12.43
CA MET A 121 -16.41 12.66 -13.82
C MET A 121 -17.63 13.34 -14.48
N LYS A 122 -17.61 14.67 -14.64
CA LYS A 122 -18.67 15.35 -15.39
C LYS A 122 -18.72 14.80 -16.83
N ARG A 123 -19.93 14.50 -17.31
CA ARG A 123 -20.24 13.94 -18.64
C ARG A 123 -19.72 14.76 -19.83
N ASP A 124 -19.32 16.01 -19.61
CA ASP A 124 -18.84 16.92 -20.65
C ASP A 124 -17.30 16.95 -20.81
N GLY A 125 -16.58 15.99 -20.20
CA GLY A 125 -15.14 15.84 -20.39
C GLY A 125 -14.25 16.87 -19.65
N TYR A 126 -14.83 17.63 -18.71
CA TYR A 126 -14.10 18.65 -17.95
C TYR A 126 -14.38 18.64 -16.45
N TRP A 127 -13.46 19.15 -15.63
CA TRP A 127 -13.67 19.43 -14.20
C TRP A 127 -13.32 20.88 -13.88
N LEU A 128 -13.70 21.34 -12.68
CA LEU A 128 -13.36 22.68 -12.21
C LEU A 128 -12.18 22.59 -11.24
N GLU A 129 -11.13 23.36 -11.50
CA GLU A 129 -9.95 23.49 -10.64
C GLU A 129 -9.66 24.97 -10.38
N ASN A 130 -9.68 25.41 -9.11
CA ASN A 130 -9.44 26.80 -8.72
C ASN A 130 -10.31 27.85 -9.46
N GLY A 131 -11.53 27.45 -9.84
CA GLY A 131 -12.49 28.23 -10.62
C GLY A 131 -12.31 28.18 -12.13
N TYR A 132 -11.35 27.40 -12.65
CA TYR A 132 -11.11 27.23 -14.08
C TYR A 132 -11.67 25.90 -14.59
N LYS A 133 -12.16 25.89 -15.84
CA LYS A 133 -12.54 24.68 -16.57
C LYS A 133 -11.29 23.97 -17.09
N VAL A 134 -11.13 22.69 -16.73
CA VAL A 134 -10.00 21.83 -17.10
C VAL A 134 -10.51 20.67 -17.94
N ILE A 135 -9.95 20.48 -19.12
CA ILE A 135 -10.33 19.42 -20.08
C ILE A 135 -9.32 18.27 -20.03
N TYR A 136 -9.80 17.03 -20.18
CA TYR A 136 -8.94 15.88 -20.39
C TYR A 136 -8.43 15.86 -21.84
N LEU A 137 -7.13 15.57 -22.00
CA LEU A 137 -6.49 15.25 -23.27
C LEU A 137 -6.19 13.75 -23.30
N ASP A 138 -6.01 13.21 -24.50
CA ASP A 138 -5.57 11.82 -24.68
C ASP A 138 -4.23 11.55 -23.96
N GLY A 139 -4.09 10.34 -23.41
CA GLY A 139 -2.87 9.92 -22.71
C GLY A 139 -2.72 10.47 -21.28
N ASN A 140 -3.84 10.64 -20.55
CA ASN A 140 -3.88 11.10 -19.15
C ASN A 140 -3.29 12.51 -18.92
N LYS A 141 -3.24 13.34 -19.95
CA LYS A 141 -2.87 14.76 -19.81
C LYS A 141 -4.11 15.60 -19.59
N SER A 142 -3.92 16.77 -18.97
CA SER A 142 -4.99 17.72 -18.73
C SER A 142 -4.51 19.13 -19.00
N ILE A 143 -5.40 19.98 -19.49
CA ILE A 143 -5.10 21.37 -19.77
C ILE A 143 -6.29 22.24 -19.38
N LYS A 144 -6.02 23.46 -18.91
CA LYS A 144 -7.08 24.43 -18.64
C LYS A 144 -7.63 24.93 -19.98
N GLU A 145 -8.94 24.99 -20.11
CA GLU A 145 -9.63 25.32 -21.37
C GLU A 145 -9.16 26.66 -21.94
N HIS A 146 -9.04 27.71 -21.11
CA HIS A 146 -8.55 29.01 -21.57
C HIS A 146 -7.12 28.98 -22.14
N ILE A 147 -6.25 28.09 -21.63
CA ILE A 147 -4.90 27.91 -22.17
C ILE A 147 -5.01 27.25 -23.53
N LYS A 148 -5.84 26.21 -23.66
CA LYS A 148 -6.07 25.52 -24.92
C LYS A 148 -6.62 26.45 -26.00
N VAL A 149 -7.66 27.24 -25.68
CA VAL A 149 -8.24 28.24 -26.59
C VAL A 149 -7.19 29.25 -27.06
N MET A 150 -6.34 29.74 -26.15
CA MET A 150 -5.27 30.67 -26.52
C MET A 150 -4.20 30.00 -27.38
N GLN A 151 -3.76 28.78 -27.05
CA GLN A 151 -2.77 28.03 -27.83
C GLN A 151 -3.25 27.74 -29.24
N ASP A 152 -4.52 27.34 -29.38
CA ASP A 152 -5.16 27.08 -30.67
C ASP A 152 -5.28 28.37 -31.50
N HIS A 153 -5.55 29.51 -30.85
CA HIS A 153 -5.60 30.80 -31.51
C HIS A 153 -4.24 31.31 -32.01
N ILE A 154 -3.16 31.11 -31.24
CA ILE A 154 -1.80 31.54 -31.62
C ILE A 154 -1.03 30.49 -32.45
N GLY A 155 -1.57 29.27 -32.55
CA GLY A 155 -0.95 28.16 -33.30
C GLY A 155 0.32 27.58 -32.69
N ARG A 156 0.58 27.81 -31.40
CA ARG A 156 1.76 27.26 -30.68
C ARG A 156 1.49 27.09 -29.19
N GLU A 157 2.34 26.32 -28.51
CA GLU A 157 2.31 26.23 -27.05
C GLU A 157 2.73 27.57 -26.40
N LEU A 158 2.25 27.79 -25.17
CA LEU A 158 2.64 28.95 -24.36
C LEU A 158 4.07 28.77 -23.85
N ASN A 159 4.85 29.85 -23.88
CA ASN A 159 6.17 29.88 -23.27
C ASN A 159 6.05 29.84 -21.73
N LYS A 160 7.14 29.43 -21.05
CA LYS A 160 7.19 29.37 -19.59
C LYS A 160 6.85 30.70 -18.91
N ASP A 161 7.17 31.83 -19.54
CA ASP A 161 6.92 33.19 -19.03
C ASP A 161 5.59 33.80 -19.52
N GLU A 162 4.78 33.06 -20.27
CA GLU A 162 3.48 33.50 -20.76
C GLU A 162 2.33 33.00 -19.87
N VAL A 163 1.32 33.83 -19.70
CA VAL A 163 0.07 33.52 -18.99
C VAL A 163 -1.13 34.11 -19.71
N VAL A 164 -2.28 33.48 -19.54
CA VAL A 164 -3.55 33.94 -20.10
C VAL A 164 -4.36 34.62 -18.99
N HIS A 165 -4.76 35.85 -19.25
CA HIS A 165 -5.55 36.68 -18.35
C HIS A 165 -6.99 36.81 -18.85
N HIS A 166 -7.96 36.63 -17.96
CA HIS A 166 -9.38 36.89 -18.24
C HIS A 166 -9.68 38.37 -18.02
N ILE A 167 -10.04 39.10 -19.08
CA ILE A 167 -10.24 40.55 -19.06
C ILE A 167 -11.41 40.93 -18.14
N ASN A 168 -12.52 40.21 -18.22
CA ASN A 168 -13.70 40.43 -17.37
C ASN A 168 -13.58 39.82 -15.96
N GLY A 169 -12.50 39.08 -15.66
CA GLY A 169 -12.32 38.37 -14.39
C GLY A 169 -13.16 37.09 -14.20
N ASN A 170 -14.07 36.78 -15.13
CA ASN A 170 -14.84 35.54 -15.12
C ASN A 170 -13.99 34.38 -15.70
N LYS A 171 -13.51 33.51 -14.82
CA LYS A 171 -12.65 32.36 -15.15
C LYS A 171 -13.32 31.28 -16.01
N LEU A 172 -14.63 31.35 -16.19
CA LEU A 172 -15.41 30.41 -17.02
C LEU A 172 -15.73 30.97 -18.41
N ASP A 173 -15.52 32.27 -18.65
CA ASP A 173 -15.71 32.89 -19.97
C ASP A 173 -14.42 32.78 -20.79
N ASN A 174 -14.30 31.68 -21.54
CA ASN A 174 -13.09 31.32 -22.29
C ASN A 174 -13.17 31.72 -23.77
N ARG A 175 -14.06 32.64 -24.15
CA ARG A 175 -14.09 33.19 -25.52
C ARG A 175 -12.83 33.98 -25.78
N ILE A 176 -12.26 33.88 -27.00
CA ILE A 176 -10.95 34.43 -27.29
C ILE A 176 -10.88 35.94 -27.06
N GLU A 177 -11.98 36.66 -27.31
CA GLU A 177 -12.11 38.10 -27.06
C GLU A 177 -12.01 38.50 -25.58
N ASN A 178 -12.25 37.56 -24.66
CA ASN A 178 -12.12 37.77 -23.21
C ASN A 178 -10.75 37.34 -22.66
N LEU A 179 -9.89 36.76 -23.50
CA LEU A 179 -8.59 36.25 -23.11
C LEU A 179 -7.47 37.17 -23.62
N ARG A 180 -6.51 37.45 -22.74
CA ARG A 180 -5.32 38.24 -23.08
C ARG A 180 -4.05 37.46 -22.74
N LEU A 181 -3.18 37.28 -23.72
CA LEU A 181 -1.83 36.76 -23.50
C LEU A 181 -0.94 37.86 -22.90
N MET A 182 -0.28 37.56 -21.79
CA MET A 182 0.60 38.50 -21.08
C MET A 182 1.84 37.77 -20.54
N LYS A 183 2.91 38.53 -20.24
CA LYS A 183 4.03 37.96 -19.47
C LYS A 183 3.66 37.82 -18.00
N ARG A 184 4.24 36.85 -17.30
CA ARG A 184 3.99 36.64 -15.85
C ARG A 184 4.23 37.90 -15.05
N GLY A 185 5.35 38.59 -15.30
CA GLY A 185 5.68 39.84 -14.59
C GLY A 185 4.64 40.95 -14.80
N GLU A 186 4.11 41.08 -16.01
CA GLU A 186 3.07 42.05 -16.33
C GLU A 186 1.74 41.70 -15.66
N HIS A 187 1.38 40.42 -15.67
CA HIS A 187 0.18 39.91 -15.02
C HIS A 187 0.22 40.13 -13.50
N SER A 188 1.35 39.83 -12.85
CA SER A 188 1.55 40.12 -11.43
C SER A 188 1.47 41.62 -11.13
N ARG A 189 2.04 42.47 -11.99
CA ARG A 189 1.96 43.93 -11.83
C ARG A 189 0.54 44.45 -12.01
N LEU A 190 -0.24 43.88 -12.94
CA LEU A 190 -1.64 44.22 -13.16
C LEU A 190 -2.49 43.88 -11.93
N HIS A 191 -2.38 42.67 -11.40
CA HIS A 191 -3.11 42.28 -10.18
C HIS A 191 -2.69 43.13 -8.99
N ARG A 192 -1.39 43.39 -8.82
CA ARG A 192 -0.91 44.26 -7.76
C ARG A 192 -1.48 45.68 -7.84
N LYS A 193 -1.56 46.25 -9.04
CA LYS A 193 -2.22 47.57 -9.24
C LYS A 193 -3.69 47.52 -8.85
N LYS A 194 -4.39 46.46 -9.25
CA LYS A 194 -5.81 46.26 -8.94
C LYS A 194 -6.06 46.09 -7.44
N GLU A 195 -5.25 45.28 -6.76
CA GLU A 195 -5.33 45.10 -5.30
C GLU A 195 -5.07 46.40 -4.53
N LEU A 196 -4.11 47.22 -4.98
CA LEU A 196 -3.86 48.55 -4.40
C LEU A 196 -5.04 49.50 -4.61
N SER A 197 -5.66 49.50 -5.81
CA SER A 197 -6.86 50.30 -6.06
C SER A 197 -8.08 49.83 -5.25
N GLU A 198 -8.14 48.55 -4.91
CA GLU A 198 -9.19 47.95 -4.08
C GLU A 198 -8.91 48.07 -2.57
N GLY A 199 -7.86 48.79 -2.18
CA GLY A 199 -7.60 49.17 -0.78
C GLY A 199 -6.89 48.11 0.08
N LYS A 200 -6.29 47.06 -0.51
CA LYS A 200 -5.44 46.14 0.26
C LYS A 200 -4.17 46.86 0.72
N GLN A 201 -4.03 47.04 2.04
CA GLN A 201 -2.80 47.57 2.63
C GLN A 201 -1.64 46.58 2.44
N LEU A 202 -0.51 47.09 1.95
CA LEU A 202 0.78 46.40 2.04
C LEU A 202 1.12 46.27 3.53
N PHE A 203 1.48 45.05 3.95
CA PHE A 203 1.94 44.64 5.29
C PHE A 203 2.15 45.78 6.30
N LYS A 204 1.43 45.71 7.43
CA LYS A 204 1.79 46.44 8.66
C LYS A 204 3.19 46.06 9.13
#